data_AF-T0MBJ5-F1
#
_entry.id   AF-T0MBJ5-F1
#
_cell.length_a   1.000
_cell.length_b   1.000
_cell.length_c   1.000
_cell.angle_alpha   90.00
_cell.angle_beta   90.00
_cell.angle_gamma   90.00
#
_symmetry.space_group_name_H-M   'P 1'
#
loop_
_entity.id
_entity.type
_entity.pdbx_description
1 polymer ?
#
loop_
_entity_poly.entity_id
_entity_poly.type
_entity_poly.pdbx_seq_one_letter_code
_entity_poly.pdbx_strand_id
1 'polypeptide(L)'
;MSKYFNSYSYAKLFVHRLRKNNTLFEIANGIYSFYNDPMIYATNIYYPSYLSFSSAFQYYGITTQLPFRIMVATFKNRSLNDIELIKISDLYGYKRDRYNGFDIFIAEPEKAVIDSIIKGNTPLDELNNAIKICDISKLERYAVRSGKKVSRITGYLLEMNEIESEILRDFLGNDRNIAYTYYEVKKNNWMVRQRFQ
;
A
#
# COMPACT_ATOMS: atom_id res chain seq x y z
N MET A 1 -11.74 53.43 20.25
CA MET A 1 -11.79 52.60 19.02
C MET A 1 -10.96 51.34 19.23
N SER A 2 -11.56 50.28 19.77
CA SER A 2 -10.92 48.96 19.81
C SER A 2 -11.01 48.37 18.40
N LYS A 3 -9.90 48.43 17.63
CA LYS A 3 -9.74 47.60 16.44
C LYS A 3 -9.60 46.17 16.93
N TYR A 4 -10.71 45.50 17.16
CA TYR A 4 -10.74 44.04 17.20
C TYR A 4 -10.24 43.58 15.84
N PHE A 5 -8.95 43.26 15.74
CA PHE A 5 -8.42 42.56 14.60
C PHE A 5 -9.26 41.30 14.45
N ASN A 6 -10.05 41.22 13.38
CA ASN A 6 -10.74 39.99 13.03
C ASN A 6 -9.64 38.93 12.87
N SER A 7 -9.53 38.04 13.85
CA SER A 7 -8.45 37.06 13.98
C SER A 7 -8.30 36.22 12.71
N TYR A 8 -9.42 36.02 12.01
CA TYR A 8 -9.49 35.35 10.72
C TYR A 8 -8.77 36.12 9.59
N SER A 9 -9.00 37.43 9.48
CA SER A 9 -8.33 38.27 8.48
C SER A 9 -6.83 38.32 8.71
N TYR A 10 -6.41 38.37 9.99
CA TYR A 10 -5.00 38.31 10.36
C TYR A 10 -4.38 36.95 10.05
N ALA A 11 -5.05 35.85 10.38
CA ALA A 11 -4.60 34.49 10.06
C ALA A 11 -4.44 34.29 8.55
N LYS A 12 -5.39 34.77 7.73
CA LYS A 12 -5.28 34.73 6.26
C LYS A 12 -4.06 35.48 5.75
N LEU A 13 -3.82 36.70 6.26
CA LEU A 13 -2.65 37.49 5.89
C LEU A 13 -1.35 36.81 6.30
N PHE A 14 -1.32 36.19 7.49
CA PHE A 14 -0.16 35.46 8.00
C PHE A 14 0.16 34.23 7.13
N VAL A 15 -0.84 33.38 6.85
CA VAL A 15 -0.69 32.22 5.93
C VAL A 15 -0.21 32.68 4.55
N HIS A 16 -0.80 33.75 4.01
CA HIS A 16 -0.38 34.31 2.72
C HIS A 16 1.10 34.71 2.71
N ARG A 17 1.58 35.38 3.78
CA ARG A 17 2.99 35.78 3.92
C ARG A 17 3.92 34.57 4.02
N LEU A 18 3.55 33.55 4.80
CA LEU A 18 4.36 32.34 4.93
C LEU A 18 4.48 31.56 3.62
N ARG A 19 3.38 31.48 2.86
CA ARG A 19 3.38 30.88 1.52
C ARG A 19 4.27 31.64 0.55
N LYS A 20 4.15 32.98 0.54
CA LYS A 20 4.97 33.84 -0.33
C LYS A 20 6.48 33.66 -0.07
N ASN A 21 6.85 33.33 1.17
CA ASN A 21 8.23 33.10 1.57
C ASN A 21 8.66 31.61 1.51
N ASN A 22 7.86 30.73 0.88
CA ASN A 22 8.12 29.29 0.74
C ASN A 22 8.38 28.55 2.09
N THR A 23 7.85 29.09 3.19
CA THR A 23 7.94 28.45 4.52
C THR A 23 6.76 27.53 4.79
N LEU A 24 5.63 27.78 4.12
CA LEU A 24 4.39 27.03 4.27
C LEU A 24 3.88 26.57 2.90
N PHE A 25 3.70 25.27 2.75
CA PHE A 25 3.24 24.62 1.54
C PHE A 25 1.75 24.30 1.65
N GLU A 26 0.98 24.64 0.62
CA GLU A 26 -0.44 24.30 0.54
C GLU A 26 -0.60 22.92 -0.07
N ILE A 27 -1.21 21.99 0.68
CA ILE A 27 -1.49 20.62 0.23
C ILE A 27 -2.88 20.55 -0.41
N ALA A 28 -3.84 21.26 0.18
CA ALA A 28 -5.21 21.40 -0.30
C ALA A 28 -5.82 22.68 0.28
N ASN A 29 -7.01 23.05 -0.18
CA ASN A 29 -7.71 24.21 0.39
C ASN A 29 -7.89 24.07 1.91
N GLY A 30 -7.24 24.96 2.67
CA GLY A 30 -7.26 24.96 4.13
C GLY A 30 -6.33 23.95 4.80
N ILE A 31 -5.51 23.22 4.05
CA ILE A 31 -4.57 22.21 4.56
C ILE A 31 -3.15 22.60 4.14
N TYR A 32 -2.29 22.79 5.13
CA TYR A 32 -0.94 23.29 4.95
C TYR A 32 0.07 22.43 5.70
N SER A 33 1.32 22.44 5.23
CA SER A 33 2.46 21.80 5.89
C SER A 33 3.68 22.72 5.84
N PHE A 34 4.52 22.66 6.87
CA PHE A 34 5.84 23.28 6.89
C PHE A 34 6.91 22.42 6.19
N TYR A 35 6.55 21.18 5.83
CA TYR A 35 7.40 20.23 5.13
C TYR A 35 6.86 19.97 3.74
N ASN A 36 7.77 19.84 2.78
CA ASN A 36 7.43 19.56 1.38
C ASN A 36 7.39 18.06 1.05
N ASP A 37 7.88 17.19 1.94
CA ASP A 37 7.84 15.73 1.75
C ASP A 37 6.48 15.17 2.21
N PRO A 38 5.63 14.66 1.29
CA PRO A 38 4.32 14.15 1.65
C PRO A 38 4.36 12.88 2.50
N MET A 39 5.45 12.09 2.49
CA MET A 39 5.55 10.92 3.36
C MET A 39 5.43 11.29 4.84
N ILE A 40 5.87 12.50 5.22
CA ILE A 40 5.83 12.99 6.60
C ILE A 40 4.41 13.29 7.07
N TYR A 41 3.56 13.84 6.20
CA TYR A 41 2.27 14.39 6.63
C TYR A 41 1.05 13.68 6.04
N ALA A 42 1.18 12.87 4.99
CA ALA A 42 0.05 12.33 4.25
C ALA A 42 -0.93 11.53 5.13
N THR A 43 -0.40 10.73 6.07
CA THR A 43 -1.23 9.92 6.98
C THR A 43 -1.87 10.72 8.11
N ASN A 44 -1.41 11.95 8.33
CA ASN A 44 -1.94 12.85 9.34
C ASN A 44 -3.08 13.73 8.80
N ILE A 45 -3.33 13.74 7.48
CA ILE A 45 -4.42 14.51 6.86
C ILE A 45 -5.79 13.91 7.20
N TYR A 46 -5.92 12.59 7.13
CA TYR A 46 -7.15 11.87 7.47
C TYR A 46 -6.84 10.68 8.36
N TYR A 47 -7.54 10.58 9.48
CA TYR A 47 -7.42 9.44 10.38
C TYR A 47 -8.73 8.62 10.37
N PRO A 48 -8.66 7.28 10.40
CA PRO A 48 -7.46 6.44 10.23
C PRO A 48 -6.96 6.39 8.78
N SER A 49 -5.64 6.36 8.61
CA SER A 49 -4.97 6.11 7.32
C SER A 49 -3.52 5.66 7.49
N TYR A 50 -2.95 5.06 6.46
CA TYR A 50 -1.55 4.63 6.43
C TYR A 50 -0.97 4.64 5.01
N LEU A 51 0.34 4.83 4.88
CA LEU A 51 1.09 4.71 3.62
C LEU A 51 1.03 3.25 3.14
N SER A 52 0.64 3.03 1.89
CA SER A 52 0.50 1.68 1.31
C SER A 52 0.92 1.67 -0.17
N PHE A 53 0.60 0.59 -0.88
CA PHE A 53 0.86 0.44 -2.31
C PHE A 53 2.33 0.70 -2.66
N SER A 54 2.61 1.42 -3.76
CA SER A 54 3.97 1.77 -4.17
C SER A 54 4.71 2.65 -3.17
N SER A 55 4.00 3.45 -2.34
CA SER A 55 4.65 4.25 -1.29
C SER A 55 5.20 3.38 -0.16
N ALA A 56 4.51 2.29 0.18
CA ALA A 56 5.08 1.31 1.11
C ALA A 56 6.24 0.54 0.48
N PHE A 57 6.15 0.18 -0.80
CA PHE A 57 7.24 -0.48 -1.51
C PHE A 57 8.50 0.41 -1.60
N GLN A 58 8.31 1.71 -1.85
CA GLN A 58 9.39 2.69 -1.79
C GLN A 58 9.99 2.76 -0.37
N TYR A 59 9.15 2.86 0.67
CA TYR A 59 9.61 2.93 2.06
C TYR A 59 10.47 1.72 2.45
N TYR A 60 10.09 0.52 2.02
CA TYR A 60 10.83 -0.72 2.28
C TYR A 60 11.96 -1.00 1.28
N GLY A 61 12.22 -0.11 0.31
CA GLY A 61 13.28 -0.28 -0.69
C GLY A 61 13.03 -1.41 -1.70
N ILE A 62 11.76 -1.81 -1.91
CA ILE A 62 11.36 -2.85 -2.87
C ILE A 62 11.47 -2.34 -4.31
N THR A 63 11.14 -1.07 -4.54
CA THR A 63 11.21 -0.42 -5.86
C THR A 63 12.13 0.80 -5.78
N THR A 64 12.93 1.00 -6.83
CA THR A 64 13.72 2.23 -7.01
C THR A 64 12.94 3.30 -7.78
N GLN A 65 11.75 2.96 -8.29
CA GLN A 65 10.89 3.90 -8.99
C GLN A 65 10.28 4.86 -7.97
N LEU A 66 10.53 6.15 -8.14
CA LEU A 66 9.86 7.16 -7.32
C LEU A 66 8.39 7.23 -7.75
N PRO A 67 7.44 6.97 -6.84
CA PRO A 67 6.04 7.08 -7.18
C PRO A 67 5.72 8.55 -7.49
N PHE A 68 4.94 8.79 -8.55
CA PHE A 68 4.49 10.13 -8.91
C PHE A 68 3.68 10.81 -7.79
N ARG A 69 3.03 10.01 -6.93
CA ARG A 69 2.23 10.45 -5.79
C ARG A 69 2.39 9.51 -4.62
N ILE A 70 2.36 10.07 -3.41
CA ILE A 70 2.30 9.31 -2.17
C ILE A 70 0.90 8.70 -2.01
N MET A 71 0.85 7.39 -1.91
CA MET A 71 -0.37 6.60 -1.87
C MET A 71 -0.72 6.25 -0.43
N VAL A 72 -1.93 6.60 -0.02
CA VAL A 72 -2.40 6.41 1.36
C VAL A 72 -3.71 5.64 1.32
N ALA A 73 -3.78 4.57 2.10
CA ALA A 73 -5.00 3.79 2.25
C ALA A 73 -5.87 4.39 3.37
N THR A 74 -7.15 4.65 3.10
CA THR A 74 -8.11 5.22 4.06
C THR A 74 -9.55 4.89 3.64
N PHE A 75 -10.57 5.39 4.34
CA PHE A 75 -11.99 5.18 3.97
C PHE A 75 -12.53 6.18 2.95
N LYS A 76 -11.73 7.19 2.58
CA LYS A 76 -12.06 8.24 1.62
C LYS A 76 -11.26 8.07 0.33
N ASN A 77 -11.88 8.34 -0.81
CA ASN A 77 -11.19 8.41 -2.09
C ASN A 77 -11.04 9.89 -2.48
N ARG A 78 -9.80 10.38 -2.60
CA ARG A 78 -9.51 11.78 -2.97
C ARG A 78 -8.04 11.97 -3.33
N SER A 79 -7.75 12.72 -4.39
CA SER A 79 -6.38 13.19 -4.67
C SER A 79 -6.16 14.60 -4.12
N LEU A 80 -5.02 14.81 -3.47
CA LEU A 80 -4.57 16.08 -2.88
C LEU A 80 -3.14 16.38 -3.34
N ASN A 81 -2.93 17.22 -4.35
CA ASN A 81 -1.62 17.48 -4.95
C ASN A 81 -0.83 16.17 -5.19
N ASP A 82 0.23 15.96 -4.42
CA ASP A 82 1.16 14.83 -4.50
C ASP A 82 0.71 13.61 -3.70
N ILE A 83 -0.52 13.61 -3.16
CA ILE A 83 -1.09 12.53 -2.37
C ILE A 83 -2.31 11.94 -3.07
N GLU A 84 -2.36 10.62 -3.14
CA GLU A 84 -3.52 9.86 -3.58
C GLU A 84 -4.10 9.08 -2.40
N LEU A 85 -5.27 9.51 -1.91
CA LEU A 85 -6.03 8.79 -0.91
C LEU A 85 -6.89 7.74 -1.59
N ILE A 86 -6.61 6.48 -1.33
CA ILE A 86 -7.29 5.34 -1.91
C ILE A 86 -8.24 4.76 -0.88
N LYS A 87 -9.50 4.64 -1.29
CA LYS A 87 -10.53 4.01 -0.47
C LYS A 87 -10.29 2.51 -0.40
N ILE A 88 -10.11 2.00 0.82
CA ILE A 88 -10.16 0.57 1.12
C ILE A 88 -11.24 0.29 2.18
N SER A 89 -11.78 -0.92 2.16
CA SER A 89 -12.90 -1.30 3.02
C SER A 89 -12.48 -1.70 4.43
N ASP A 90 -11.22 -2.10 4.63
CA ASP A 90 -10.74 -2.66 5.89
C ASP A 90 -9.29 -2.20 6.18
N LEU A 91 -9.13 -1.44 7.27
CA LEU A 91 -7.87 -0.85 7.70
C LEU A 91 -7.26 -1.70 8.82
N TYR A 92 -6.26 -2.50 8.49
CA TYR A 92 -5.50 -3.36 9.40
C TYR A 92 -4.08 -3.54 8.88
N GLY A 93 -3.22 -4.22 9.64
CA GLY A 93 -1.89 -4.62 9.16
C GLY A 93 -0.99 -3.44 8.84
N TYR A 94 -1.07 -2.38 9.66
CA TYR A 94 -0.21 -1.22 9.58
C TYR A 94 0.32 -0.90 10.99
N LYS A 95 1.46 -0.23 11.05
CA LYS A 95 2.14 0.15 12.29
C LYS A 95 2.48 1.63 12.27
N ARG A 96 2.77 2.17 13.46
CA ARG A 96 3.47 3.44 13.56
C ARG A 96 4.96 3.19 13.35
N ASP A 97 5.60 4.04 12.55
CA ASP A 97 7.05 4.03 12.34
C ASP A 97 7.59 5.46 12.30
N ARG A 98 8.92 5.62 12.28
CA ARG A 98 9.58 6.92 12.25
C ARG A 98 10.30 7.14 10.92
N TYR A 99 9.94 8.21 10.23
CA TYR A 99 10.54 8.61 8.95
C TYR A 99 11.01 10.06 9.02
N ASN A 100 12.30 10.30 8.78
CA ASN A 100 12.94 11.61 8.90
C ASN A 100 12.64 12.34 10.23
N GLY A 101 12.50 11.58 11.33
CA GLY A 101 12.20 12.11 12.66
C GLY A 101 10.72 12.27 13.00
N PHE A 102 9.82 12.06 12.03
CA PHE A 102 8.36 12.18 12.19
C PHE A 102 7.68 10.84 12.33
N ASP A 103 6.60 10.81 13.10
CA ASP A 103 5.71 9.66 13.20
C ASP A 103 4.85 9.54 11.94
N ILE A 104 4.91 8.37 11.32
CA ILE A 104 4.09 8.00 10.17
C ILE A 104 3.33 6.70 10.46
N PHE A 105 2.23 6.47 9.74
CA PHE A 105 1.58 5.16 9.71
C PHE A 105 1.92 4.46 8.41
N ILE A 106 2.43 3.24 8.47
CA ILE A 106 2.91 2.50 7.30
C ILE A 106 2.34 1.09 7.31
N ALA A 107 1.88 0.63 6.14
CA ALA A 107 1.46 -0.75 5.94
C ALA A 107 2.61 -1.69 6.29
N GLU A 108 2.33 -2.79 6.98
CA GLU A 108 3.26 -3.92 7.04
C GLU A 108 3.50 -4.46 5.62
N PRO A 109 4.67 -5.05 5.31
CA PRO A 109 4.97 -5.54 3.96
C PRO A 109 3.86 -6.42 3.37
N GLU A 110 3.31 -7.32 4.19
CA GLU A 110 2.23 -8.23 3.76
C GLU A 110 0.98 -7.44 3.40
N LYS A 111 0.61 -6.44 4.20
CA LYS A 111 -0.57 -5.61 3.94
C LYS A 111 -0.37 -4.75 2.70
N ALA A 112 0.83 -4.22 2.47
CA ALA A 112 1.15 -3.47 1.25
C ALA A 112 0.97 -4.32 -0.02
N VAL A 113 1.35 -5.60 0.03
CA VAL A 113 1.08 -6.56 -1.05
C VAL A 113 -0.43 -6.77 -1.23
N ILE A 114 -1.17 -7.04 -0.16
CA ILE A 114 -2.62 -7.25 -0.22
C ILE A 114 -3.36 -6.03 -0.76
N ASP A 115 -3.04 -4.83 -0.28
CA ASP A 115 -3.63 -3.58 -0.76
C ASP A 115 -3.34 -3.37 -2.25
N SER A 116 -2.09 -3.60 -2.67
CA SER A 116 -1.66 -3.53 -4.06
C SER A 116 -2.40 -4.50 -4.98
N ILE A 117 -2.68 -5.72 -4.52
CA ILE A 117 -3.48 -6.71 -5.25
C ILE A 117 -4.94 -6.26 -5.35
N ILE A 118 -5.52 -5.75 -4.27
CA ILE A 118 -6.91 -5.25 -4.25
C ILE A 118 -7.08 -4.08 -5.23
N LYS A 119 -6.11 -3.16 -5.26
CA LYS A 119 -6.08 -2.03 -6.20
C LYS A 119 -5.96 -2.49 -7.66
N GLY A 120 -5.17 -3.54 -7.92
CA GLY A 120 -5.18 -4.29 -9.18
C GLY A 120 -4.37 -3.70 -10.33
N ASN A 121 -3.55 -2.67 -10.11
CA ASN A 121 -2.72 -2.03 -11.14
C ASN A 121 -1.22 -1.95 -10.76
N THR A 122 -0.79 -2.83 -9.88
CA THR A 122 0.60 -2.90 -9.42
C THR A 122 1.37 -3.87 -10.31
N PRO A 123 2.56 -3.49 -10.84
CA PRO A 123 3.38 -4.39 -11.66
C PRO A 123 3.69 -5.71 -10.96
N LEU A 124 3.69 -6.81 -11.72
CA LEU A 124 3.86 -8.16 -11.16
C LEU A 124 5.27 -8.35 -10.55
N ASP A 125 6.28 -7.74 -11.15
CA ASP A 125 7.66 -7.73 -10.67
C ASP A 125 7.81 -7.01 -9.32
N GLU A 126 7.11 -5.89 -9.12
CA GLU A 126 7.10 -5.20 -7.81
C GLU A 126 6.43 -6.06 -6.74
N LEU A 127 5.28 -6.67 -7.05
CA LEU A 127 4.62 -7.61 -6.15
C LEU A 127 5.53 -8.80 -5.81
N ASN A 128 6.20 -9.37 -6.82
CA ASN A 128 7.10 -10.50 -6.64
C ASN A 128 8.32 -10.16 -5.77
N ASN A 129 8.89 -8.96 -5.94
CA ASN A 129 9.97 -8.50 -5.08
C ASN A 129 9.51 -8.25 -3.65
N ALA A 130 8.28 -7.74 -3.46
CA ALA A 130 7.70 -7.53 -2.14
C ALA A 130 7.53 -8.85 -1.36
N ILE A 131 7.23 -9.97 -2.02
CA ILE A 131 7.13 -11.30 -1.37
C ILE A 131 8.40 -11.64 -0.58
N LYS A 132 9.59 -11.24 -1.06
CA LYS A 132 10.89 -11.59 -0.46
C LYS A 132 11.11 -11.03 0.94
N ILE A 133 10.36 -9.99 1.33
CA ILE A 133 10.45 -9.36 2.65
C ILE A 133 9.24 -9.64 3.54
N CYS A 134 8.27 -10.41 3.04
CA CYS A 134 7.05 -10.76 3.77
C CYS A 134 7.28 -11.96 4.71
N ASP A 135 6.64 -11.90 5.88
CA ASP A 135 6.27 -13.08 6.65
C ASP A 135 5.15 -13.82 5.89
N ILE A 136 5.49 -14.99 5.34
CA ILE A 136 4.59 -15.78 4.50
C ILE A 136 3.32 -16.18 5.26
N SER A 137 3.44 -16.64 6.51
CA SER A 137 2.28 -17.05 7.29
C SER A 137 1.32 -15.89 7.55
N LYS A 138 1.86 -14.68 7.74
CA LYS A 138 1.06 -13.46 7.91
C LYS A 138 0.41 -13.02 6.60
N LEU A 139 1.15 -13.10 5.49
CA LEU A 139 0.64 -12.81 4.16
C LEU A 139 -0.53 -13.72 3.79
N GLU A 140 -0.41 -15.03 4.04
CA GLU A 140 -1.49 -16.00 3.82
C GLU A 140 -2.74 -15.64 4.62
N ARG A 141 -2.59 -15.32 5.92
CA ARG A 141 -3.73 -14.89 6.76
C ARG A 141 -4.41 -13.64 6.22
N TYR A 142 -3.62 -12.65 5.78
CA TYR A 142 -4.18 -11.42 5.21
C TYR A 142 -4.87 -11.68 3.87
N ALA A 143 -4.31 -12.54 3.03
CA ALA A 143 -4.91 -12.93 1.77
C ALA A 143 -6.24 -13.68 1.96
N VAL A 144 -6.32 -14.61 2.92
CA VAL A 144 -7.56 -15.31 3.30
C VAL A 144 -8.60 -14.33 3.80
N ARG A 145 -8.22 -13.41 4.70
CA ARG A 145 -9.11 -12.35 5.21
C ARG A 145 -9.70 -11.49 4.10
N SER A 146 -8.89 -11.19 3.07
CA SER A 146 -9.30 -10.37 1.92
C SER A 146 -10.10 -11.15 0.86
N GLY A 147 -10.27 -12.46 1.01
CA GLY A 147 -11.15 -13.29 0.21
C GLY A 147 -10.51 -13.93 -1.02
N LYS A 148 -11.23 -14.88 -1.62
CA LYS A 148 -10.70 -15.83 -2.62
C LYS A 148 -9.94 -15.19 -3.79
N LYS A 149 -10.40 -14.04 -4.31
CA LYS A 149 -9.72 -13.36 -5.44
C LYS A 149 -8.28 -12.97 -5.06
N VAL A 150 -8.11 -12.36 -3.89
CA VAL A 150 -6.80 -11.93 -3.39
C VAL A 150 -5.95 -13.14 -3.02
N SER A 151 -6.56 -14.15 -2.39
CA SER A 151 -5.90 -15.42 -2.07
C SER A 151 -5.32 -16.13 -3.30
N ARG A 152 -6.03 -16.11 -4.45
CA ARG A 152 -5.54 -16.69 -5.72
C ARG A 152 -4.30 -15.99 -6.24
N ILE A 153 -4.33 -14.66 -6.30
CA ILE A 153 -3.20 -13.87 -6.79
C ILE A 153 -2.01 -14.03 -5.85
N THR A 154 -2.26 -14.07 -4.54
CA THR A 154 -1.21 -14.33 -3.53
C THR A 154 -0.61 -15.72 -3.70
N GLY A 155 -1.42 -16.76 -3.90
CA GLY A 155 -0.94 -18.12 -4.14
C GLY A 155 -0.04 -18.20 -5.39
N TYR A 156 -0.47 -17.56 -6.49
CA TYR A 156 0.34 -17.47 -7.70
C TYR A 156 1.70 -16.78 -7.45
N LEU A 157 1.72 -15.68 -6.67
CA LEU A 157 2.97 -15.01 -6.29
C LEU A 157 3.88 -15.90 -5.43
N LEU A 158 3.33 -16.67 -4.49
CA LEU A 158 4.12 -17.61 -3.69
C LEU A 158 4.75 -18.70 -4.56
N GLU A 159 3.98 -19.25 -5.49
CA GLU A 159 4.46 -20.26 -6.44
C GLU A 159 5.58 -19.75 -7.36
N MET A 160 5.50 -18.50 -7.81
CA MET A 160 6.58 -17.85 -8.57
C MET A 160 7.89 -17.75 -7.77
N ASN A 161 7.81 -17.75 -6.44
CA ASN A 161 8.96 -17.78 -5.54
C ASN A 161 9.27 -19.20 -5.01
N GLU A 162 8.68 -20.23 -5.64
CA GLU A 162 8.81 -21.64 -5.24
C GLU A 162 8.32 -21.95 -3.81
N ILE A 163 7.44 -21.10 -3.27
CA ILE A 163 6.86 -21.23 -1.93
C ILE A 163 5.51 -21.95 -2.03
N GLU A 164 5.40 -23.04 -1.29
CA GLU A 164 4.17 -23.82 -1.16
C GLU A 164 3.28 -23.30 -0.02
N SER A 165 1.98 -23.16 -0.27
CA SER A 165 0.99 -22.75 0.72
C SER A 165 -0.14 -23.76 0.84
N GLU A 166 -0.20 -24.51 1.94
CA GLU A 166 -1.32 -25.40 2.24
C GLU A 166 -2.57 -24.60 2.63
N ILE A 167 -2.40 -23.53 3.41
CA ILE A 167 -3.51 -22.67 3.89
C ILE A 167 -4.31 -22.09 2.72
N LEU A 168 -3.62 -21.55 1.71
CA LEU A 168 -4.30 -20.98 0.55
C LEU A 168 -4.93 -22.07 -0.34
N ARG A 169 -4.27 -23.23 -0.48
CA ARG A 169 -4.85 -24.39 -1.19
C ARG A 169 -6.17 -24.83 -0.54
N ASP A 170 -6.18 -25.01 0.77
CA ASP A 170 -7.36 -25.43 1.52
C ASP A 170 -8.47 -24.37 1.46
N PHE A 171 -8.13 -23.09 1.62
CA PHE A 171 -9.11 -22.00 1.58
C PHE A 171 -9.76 -21.83 0.19
N LEU A 172 -8.98 -22.03 -0.88
CA LEU A 172 -9.49 -21.97 -2.24
C LEU A 172 -10.35 -23.21 -2.58
N GLY A 173 -9.99 -24.36 -2.03
CA GLY A 173 -10.66 -25.64 -2.21
C GLY A 173 -10.48 -26.21 -3.63
N ASN A 174 -11.24 -27.26 -3.94
CA ASN A 174 -11.22 -27.98 -5.23
C ASN A 174 -11.85 -27.19 -6.41
N ASP A 175 -11.85 -25.87 -6.39
CA ASP A 175 -12.31 -25.09 -7.55
C ASP A 175 -11.35 -25.28 -8.74
N ARG A 176 -11.61 -26.31 -9.57
CA ARG A 176 -10.80 -26.74 -10.73
C ARG A 176 -10.72 -25.72 -11.88
N ASN A 177 -11.38 -24.58 -11.78
CA ASN A 177 -11.39 -23.52 -12.81
C ASN A 177 -10.39 -22.39 -12.53
N ILE A 178 -9.43 -22.62 -11.63
CA ILE A 178 -8.68 -21.55 -10.99
C ILE A 178 -7.21 -21.85 -11.14
N ALA A 179 -6.68 -21.40 -12.28
CA ALA A 179 -5.27 -21.33 -12.66
C ALA A 179 -4.39 -22.37 -11.96
N TYR A 180 -4.21 -23.50 -12.65
CA TYR A 180 -3.19 -24.52 -12.40
C TYR A 180 -2.02 -23.96 -11.60
N THR A 181 -1.89 -24.49 -10.39
CA THR A 181 -0.72 -24.29 -9.56
C THR A 181 0.53 -24.62 -10.39
N TYR A 182 1.54 -23.77 -10.37
CA TYR A 182 2.83 -24.05 -11.02
C TYR A 182 3.39 -25.42 -10.57
N TYR A 183 3.09 -25.82 -9.34
CA TYR A 183 3.41 -27.14 -8.80
C TYR A 183 2.67 -28.29 -9.50
N GLU A 184 1.39 -28.18 -9.85
CA GLU A 184 0.73 -29.20 -10.68
C GLU A 184 1.31 -29.25 -12.10
N VAL A 185 1.74 -28.11 -12.66
CA VAL A 185 2.39 -28.09 -13.99
C VAL A 185 3.78 -28.76 -13.95
N LYS A 186 4.61 -28.50 -12.93
CA LYS A 186 5.91 -29.17 -12.74
C LYS A 186 5.73 -30.67 -12.43
N LYS A 187 4.79 -31.03 -11.55
CA LYS A 187 4.53 -32.44 -11.16
C LYS A 187 3.93 -33.27 -12.30
N ASN A 188 3.06 -32.66 -13.13
CA ASN A 188 2.53 -33.32 -14.33
C ASN A 188 3.58 -33.42 -15.45
N ASN A 189 4.52 -32.48 -15.60
CA ASN A 189 5.61 -32.63 -16.57
C ASN A 189 6.61 -33.75 -16.21
N TRP A 190 6.80 -34.07 -14.93
CA TRP A 190 7.57 -35.25 -14.52
C TRP A 190 6.82 -36.57 -14.76
N MET A 191 5.48 -36.60 -14.62
CA MET A 191 4.67 -37.78 -14.98
C MET A 191 4.48 -37.97 -16.48
N VAL A 192 4.50 -36.90 -17.29
CA VAL A 192 4.41 -36.99 -18.76
C VAL A 192 5.73 -37.49 -19.36
N ARG A 193 6.89 -37.15 -18.78
CA ARG A 193 8.18 -37.68 -19.25
C ARG A 193 8.44 -39.15 -18.89
N GLN A 194 7.77 -39.71 -17.88
CA GLN A 194 7.88 -41.14 -17.55
C GLN A 194 6.85 -42.04 -18.23
N ARG A 195 5.90 -41.49 -19.00
CA ARG A 195 4.96 -42.26 -19.81
C ARG A 195 5.38 -42.47 -21.27
N PHE A 196 6.53 -41.90 -21.65
CA PHE A 196 7.12 -42.01 -22.99
C PHE A 196 8.60 -42.42 -22.94
N GLN A 197 8.93 -43.36 -22.03
CA GLN A 197 10.11 -44.22 -22.13
C GLN A 197 9.68 -45.68 -22.00
#